data_AF-A0A0S7CQT6-F1
#
_entry.id   AF-A0A0S7CQT6-F1
#
_cell.length_a   1.000
_cell.length_b   1.000
_cell.length_c   1.000
_cell.angle_alpha   90.00
_cell.angle_beta   90.00
_cell.angle_gamma   90.00
#
_symmetry.space_group_name_H-M   'P 1'
#
loop_
_entity.id
_entity.type
_entity.pdbx_description
1 polymer ?
#
loop_
_entity_poly.entity_id
_entity_poly.type
_entity_poly.pdbx_seq_one_letter_code
_entity_poly.pdbx_strand_id
1 'polypeptide(L)' 'MTALNTMPVQDLLVIEDIDGKEILVPFVEEIVPEVNVEDGYVLLTPPPGLFELNTDASGTDTEEDDAETKDGA' A
#
# COMPACT_ATOMS: atom_id res chain seq x y z
N MET A 1 -8.31 -11.31 -5.93
CA MET A 1 -7.93 -10.49 -4.76
C MET A 1 -6.47 -10.73 -4.47
N THR A 2 -5.68 -9.67 -4.43
CA THR A 2 -4.22 -9.66 -4.41
C THR A 2 -3.71 -9.33 -3.01
N ALA A 3 -3.55 -10.37 -2.17
CA ALA A 3 -2.83 -10.40 -0.89
C ALA A 3 -3.23 -9.44 0.26
N LEU A 4 -2.86 -9.82 1.50
CA LEU A 4 -2.98 -9.05 2.75
C LEU A 4 -1.59 -8.95 3.39
N ASN A 5 -1.16 -7.75 3.78
CA ASN A 5 0.16 -7.51 4.36
C ASN A 5 0.04 -7.00 5.81
N THR A 6 0.48 -7.80 6.79
CA THR A 6 0.27 -7.56 8.22
C THR A 6 1.59 -7.11 8.88
N MET A 7 1.77 -5.80 9.07
CA MET A 7 2.92 -5.21 9.79
C MET A 7 2.59 -5.06 11.29
N PRO A 8 3.58 -4.85 12.20
CA PRO A 8 3.34 -4.67 13.65
C PRO A 8 2.40 -3.49 13.99
N VAL A 9 2.04 -2.69 12.99
CA VAL A 9 1.08 -1.61 13.04
C VAL A 9 0.17 -1.78 11.81
N GLN A 10 -1.05 -2.27 12.06
CA GLN A 10 -2.26 -2.26 11.21
C GLN A 10 -2.22 -2.95 9.82
N ASP A 11 -3.32 -3.65 9.52
CA ASP A 11 -3.55 -4.37 8.25
C ASP A 11 -3.90 -3.41 7.10
N LEU A 12 -3.34 -3.65 5.91
CA LEU A 12 -3.56 -2.85 4.70
C LEU A 12 -4.07 -3.72 3.54
N LEU A 13 -5.09 -3.24 2.83
CA LEU A 13 -5.50 -3.73 1.52
C LEU A 13 -4.62 -3.09 0.44
N VAL A 14 -4.12 -3.90 -0.48
CA VAL A 14 -3.39 -3.43 -1.67
C VAL A 14 -4.34 -3.45 -2.86
N ILE A 15 -4.58 -2.28 -3.45
CA ILE A 15 -5.47 -2.10 -4.59
C ILE A 15 -4.65 -1.62 -5.77
N GLU A 16 -4.85 -2.24 -6.94
CA GLU A 16 -4.31 -1.76 -8.20
C GLU A 16 -5.39 -0.93 -8.91
N ASP A 17 -5.09 0.34 -9.21
CA ASP A 17 -5.96 1.20 -10.02
C ASP A 17 -5.85 0.86 -11.51
N ILE A 18 -6.74 1.42 -12.33
CA ILE A 18 -6.80 1.22 -13.79
C ILE A 18 -5.49 1.56 -14.52
N ASP A 19 -4.66 2.42 -13.92
CA ASP A 19 -3.36 2.82 -14.45
C ASP A 19 -2.21 1.91 -13.95
N GLY A 20 -2.52 0.81 -13.25
CA GLY A 20 -1.54 -0.16 -12.74
C GLY A 20 -0.85 0.30 -11.45
N LYS A 21 -1.49 1.20 -10.71
CA LYS A 21 -0.91 1.84 -9.54
C LYS A 21 -1.35 1.20 -8.25
N GLU A 22 -0.39 0.88 -7.39
CA GLU A 22 -0.67 0.34 -6.05
C GLU A 22 -1.11 1.44 -5.08
N ILE A 23 -2.22 1.19 -4.40
CA ILE A 23 -2.79 2.03 -3.35
C ILE A 23 -2.94 1.19 -2.09
N LEU A 24 -2.43 1.69 -0.97
CA LEU A 24 -2.55 1.04 0.33
C LEU A 24 -3.72 1.65 1.11
N VAL A 25 -4.71 0.81 1.42
CA VAL A 25 -5.93 1.21 2.12
C VAL A 25 -5.98 0.52 3.50
N PRO A 26 -6.10 1.24 4.62
CA PRO A 26 -6.22 0.61 5.93
C PRO A 26 -7.46 -0.28 6.03
N PHE A 27 -7.28 -1.51 6.52
CA PHE A 27 -8.35 -2.48 6.63
C PHE A 27 -9.07 -2.37 7.98
N VAL A 28 -9.89 -1.32 8.11
CA VAL A 28 -10.72 -1.03 9.28
C VAL A 28 -12.17 -0.80 8.87
N GLU A 29 -13.13 -1.10 9.74
CA GLU A 29 -14.58 -1.04 9.43
C GLU A 29 -15.05 0.34 8.94
N GLU A 30 -14.41 1.43 9.39
CA GLU A 30 -14.75 2.80 8.94
C GLU A 30 -14.45 3.03 7.46
N ILE A 31 -13.43 2.35 6.92
CA ILE A 31 -13.01 2.47 5.53
C ILE A 31 -13.56 1.32 4.68
N VAL A 32 -13.66 0.13 5.27
CA VAL A 32 -14.08 -1.10 4.60
C VAL A 32 -15.31 -1.67 5.30
N PRO A 33 -16.49 -1.05 5.09
CA PRO A 33 -17.71 -1.46 5.78
C PRO A 33 -18.25 -2.82 5.31
N GLU A 34 -17.86 -3.30 4.12
CA GLU A 34 -18.37 -4.57 3.57
C GLU A 34 -17.34 -5.30 2.73
N VAL A 35 -17.22 -6.61 2.96
CA VAL A 35 -16.41 -7.55 2.17
C VAL A 35 -17.32 -8.68 1.72
N ASN A 36 -17.67 -8.71 0.43
CA ASN A 36 -18.49 -9.75 -0.16
C ASN A 36 -17.60 -10.71 -0.95
N VAL A 37 -17.26 -11.83 -0.31
CA VAL A 37 -16.39 -12.86 -0.89
C VAL A 37 -17.13 -13.71 -1.93
N GLU A 38 -18.45 -13.86 -1.79
CA GLU A 38 -19.28 -14.66 -2.70
C GLU A 38 -19.43 -13.98 -4.06
N ASP A 39 -19.72 -12.68 -4.07
CA ASP A 39 -19.86 -11.86 -5.28
C ASP A 39 -18.51 -11.24 -5.73
N GLY A 40 -17.48 -11.35 -4.89
CA GLY A 40 -16.10 -10.98 -5.24
C GLY A 40 -15.81 -9.48 -5.22
N TYR A 41 -16.48 -8.69 -4.39
CA TYR A 41 -16.25 -7.25 -4.27
C TYR A 41 -16.04 -6.79 -2.82
N VAL A 42 -15.46 -5.60 -2.69
CA VAL A 42 -15.26 -4.90 -1.41
C VAL A 42 -15.84 -3.49 -1.54
N LEU A 43 -16.68 -3.09 -0.60
CA LEU A 43 -17.19 -1.72 -0.53
C LEU A 43 -16.22 -0.86 0.26
N LEU A 44 -15.79 0.25 -0.34
CA LEU A 44 -14.85 1.18 0.27
C LEU A 44 -15.52 2.54 0.51
N THR A 45 -15.38 3.07 1.72
CA THR A 45 -15.78 4.42 2.13
C THR A 45 -14.56 5.23 2.56
N PRO A 46 -13.65 5.55 1.62
CA PRO A 46 -12.40 6.22 1.94
C PRO A 46 -12.61 7.66 2.41
N PRO A 47 -11.78 8.17 3.34
CA PRO A 47 -11.69 9.60 3.59
C PRO A 47 -11.16 10.34 2.36
N PRO A 48 -11.51 11.63 2.19
CA PRO A 48 -11.02 12.45 1.10
C PRO A 48 -9.48 12.51 1.12
N GLY A 49 -8.85 12.42 -0.05
CA GLY A 49 -7.39 12.46 -0.19
C GLY A 49 -6.65 11.14 0.06
N LEU A 50 -7.30 10.07 0.54
CA LEU A 50 -6.62 8.79 0.81
C LEU A 50 -5.93 8.20 -0.43
N PHE A 51 -6.62 8.25 -1.57
CA PHE A 51 -6.11 7.75 -2.84
C PHE A 51 -5.00 8.66 -3.40
N GLU A 52 -5.12 9.97 -3.20
CA GLU A 52 -4.12 10.97 -3.63
C GLU A 52 -2.84 10.93 -2.77
N LEU A 53 -2.93 10.59 -1.48
CA LEU A 53 -1.72 10.43 -0.64
C LEU A 53 -0.89 9.21 -1.03
N ASN A 54 -1.57 8.11 -1.35
CA ASN A 54 -0.91 6.91 -1.84
C ASN A 54 -0.29 7.12 -3.23
N THR A 55 -0.79 8.11 -3.98
CA THR A 55 -0.28 8.36 -5.32
C THR A 55 1.09 9.03 -5.38
N ASP A 56 1.49 9.72 -4.32
CA ASP A 56 2.68 10.58 -4.36
C ASP A 56 3.85 10.05 -3.52
N ALA A 57 3.78 8.80 -3.05
CA ALA A 57 4.82 8.20 -2.22
C ALA A 57 5.08 6.72 -2.57
N SER A 58 5.53 6.44 -3.80
CA SER A 58 6.35 5.24 -4.01
C SER A 58 7.64 5.43 -3.22
N GLY A 59 7.97 4.48 -2.35
CA GLY A 59 8.98 4.61 -1.31
C GLY A 59 10.32 5.13 -1.78
N THR A 60 10.82 6.13 -1.07
CA THR A 60 12.26 6.39 -0.98
C THR A 60 12.79 5.65 0.25
N ASP A 61 12.85 4.31 0.16
CA ASP A 61 13.96 3.59 0.78
C ASP A 61 15.17 3.91 -0.10
N THR A 62 15.77 5.09 0.11
CA THR A 62 17.18 5.26 -0.26
C THR A 62 17.94 4.46 0.79
N GLU A 63 18.13 3.17 0.50
CA GLU A 63 19.27 2.43 1.02
C GLU A 63 20.53 3.20 0.55
N GLU A 64 21.07 4.07 1.42
CA GLU A 64 22.45 4.51 1.33
C GLU A 64 23.35 3.33 1.70
N ASP A 65 23.41 2.31 0.84
CA ASP A 65 24.49 1.31 0.82
C ASP A 65 25.68 1.97 0.11
N ASP A 66 26.43 2.80 0.84
CA ASP A 66 27.72 3.30 0.39
C ASP A 66 28.73 2.15 0.51
N ALA A 67 28.81 1.38 -0.57
CA ALA A 67 29.74 0.27 -0.73
C ALA A 67 31.20 0.73 -0.56
N GLU A 68 31.87 0.14 0.41
CA GLU A 68 33.33 0.16 0.58
C GLU A 68 34.03 -0.23 -0.75
N THR A 69 34.81 0.69 -1.33
CA THR A 69 35.87 0.33 -2.30
C THR A 69 37.23 0.74 -1.74
N LYS A 70 37.98 -0.26 -1.31
CA LYS A 70 39.44 -0.24 -1.17
C LYS A 70 40.10 0.01 -2.53
N ASP A 71 41.03 0.97 -2.60
CA ASP A 71 42.32 0.95 -3.32
C ASP A 71 42.98 2.32 -3.04
N GLY A 72 44.21 2.48 -2.54
CA GLY A 72 45.42 1.81 -2.97
C GLY A 72 46.29 2.79 -3.76
N ALA A 73 47.10 3.61 -3.06
CA ALA A 73 48.37 4.20 -3.53
C ALA A 73 49.02 5.10 -2.45
#